data_AF-A0A382AU42-F1
#
_entry.id   AF-A0A382AU42-F1
#
_cell.length_a   1.000
_cell.length_b   1.000
_cell.length_c   1.000
_cell.angle_alpha   90.00
_cell.angle_beta   90.00
_cell.angle_gamma   90.00
#
_symmetry.space_group_name_H-M   'P 1'
#
loop_
_entity.id
_entity.type
_entity.pdbx_description
1 polymer ?
#
loop_
_entity_poly.entity_id
_entity_poly.type
_entity_poly.pdbx_seq_one_letter_code
_entity_poly.pdbx_strand_id
1 'polypeptide(L)'
;VLRITSNQLVQNCEGSSRREFLRIGALGLGGLTLPHLLATRAAAGEGSDILTGKSVVMLNLQGGPTHIETFDPKMTAPGEYRAMFGETKTTLPGVTFGSHFPML
;
A
#
# COMPACT_ATOMS: atom_id res chain seq x y z
N VAL A 1 14.63 35.29 -17.35
CA VAL A 1 15.62 35.71 -16.33
C VAL A 1 14.86 35.90 -15.03
N LEU A 2 15.07 35.02 -14.05
CA LEU A 2 14.28 35.00 -12.80
C LEU A 2 14.85 36.07 -11.85
N ARG A 3 14.04 37.07 -11.48
CA ARG A 3 14.45 38.20 -10.63
C ARG A 3 13.76 38.07 -9.27
N ILE A 4 14.52 37.73 -8.24
CA ILE A 4 14.02 37.64 -6.87
C ILE A 4 14.34 38.96 -6.17
N THR A 5 13.33 39.78 -5.95
CA THR A 5 13.42 41.04 -5.20
C THR A 5 12.89 40.81 -3.79
N SER A 6 13.79 40.71 -2.80
CA SER A 6 13.44 40.86 -1.38
C SER A 6 13.71 42.30 -0.96
N ASN A 7 12.70 42.98 -0.43
CA ASN A 7 12.81 44.35 0.09
C ASN A 7 13.03 44.38 1.62
N GLN A 8 13.49 43.27 2.19
CA GLN A 8 13.78 43.11 3.62
C GLN A 8 15.12 42.40 3.77
N LEU A 9 16.11 43.12 4.30
CA LEU A 9 17.34 42.53 4.82
C LEU A 9 17.07 42.17 6.28
N VAL A 10 16.72 40.91 6.54
CA VAL A 10 16.75 40.39 7.91
C VAL A 10 18.22 40.24 8.27
N GLN A 11 18.79 41.23 8.95
CA GLN A 11 20.08 41.11 9.64
C GLN A 11 19.81 40.84 11.12
N ASN A 12 19.84 39.57 11.49
CA ASN A 12 19.98 39.12 12.86
C ASN A 12 21.42 38.64 13.07
N CYS A 13 22.05 39.05 14.18
CA CYS A 13 23.42 38.66 14.57
C CYS A 13 23.54 37.19 15.01
N GLU A 14 22.58 36.34 14.67
CA GLU A 14 22.49 34.94 15.09
C GLU A 14 23.39 33.99 14.25
N GLY A 15 24.10 34.52 13.26
CA GLY A 15 24.96 33.76 12.37
C GLY A 15 24.19 32.87 11.39
N SER A 16 24.90 32.18 10.50
CA SER A 16 24.28 31.17 9.63
C SER A 16 24.10 29.87 10.41
N SER A 17 22.86 29.51 10.72
CA SER A 17 22.59 28.21 11.32
C SER A 17 22.74 27.11 10.25
N ARG A 18 23.22 25.91 10.64
CA ARG A 18 23.29 24.74 9.74
C ARG A 18 21.93 24.45 9.08
N ARG A 19 20.83 24.76 9.77
CA ARG A 19 19.46 24.60 9.29
C ARG A 19 19.12 25.60 8.17
N GLU A 20 19.56 26.85 8.31
CA GLU A 20 19.41 27.90 7.28
C GLU A 20 20.11 27.47 5.99
N PHE A 21 21.35 26.98 6.10
CA PHE A 21 22.14 26.50 4.97
C PHE A 21 21.48 25.31 4.27
N LEU A 22 21.00 24.32 5.03
CA LEU A 22 20.26 23.19 4.46
C LEU A 22 18.95 23.60 3.80
N ARG A 23 18.24 24.58 4.37
CA ARG A 23 16.97 25.09 3.81
C ARG A 23 17.21 25.81 2.48
N ILE A 24 18.18 26.71 2.43
CA ILE A 24 18.55 27.44 1.20
C ILE A 24 19.13 26.47 0.16
N GLY A 25 20.00 25.55 0.58
CA GLY A 25 20.59 24.54 -0.29
C GLY A 25 19.54 23.59 -0.89
N ALA A 26 18.59 23.12 -0.09
CA ALA A 26 17.49 22.27 -0.57
C ALA A 26 16.56 23.03 -1.54
N LEU A 27 16.26 24.30 -1.28
CA LEU A 27 15.48 25.14 -2.19
C LEU A 27 16.22 25.42 -3.50
N GLY A 28 17.54 25.63 -3.45
CA GLY A 28 18.37 25.81 -4.65
C GLY A 28 18.44 24.54 -5.49
N LEU A 29 18.72 23.40 -4.87
CA LEU A 29 18.77 22.10 -5.56
C LEU A 29 17.40 21.69 -6.11
N GLY A 30 16.33 21.81 -5.32
CA GLY A 30 14.96 21.53 -5.76
C GLY A 30 14.50 22.48 -6.86
N GLY A 31 14.76 23.78 -6.73
CA GLY A 31 14.36 24.79 -7.71
C GLY A 31 15.07 24.66 -9.05
N LEU A 32 16.36 24.30 -9.07
CA LEU A 32 17.12 24.12 -10.31
C LEU A 32 16.83 22.78 -11.01
N THR A 33 16.43 21.76 -10.26
CA THR A 33 16.10 20.43 -10.83
C THR A 33 14.64 20.31 -11.27
N LEU A 34 13.74 21.16 -10.74
CA LEU A 34 12.31 21.12 -11.06
C LEU A 34 11.99 21.29 -12.56
N PRO A 35 12.61 22.22 -13.32
CA PRO A 35 12.33 22.35 -14.75
C PRO A 35 12.71 21.10 -15.55
N HIS A 36 13.84 20.48 -15.19
CA HIS A 36 14.28 19.23 -15.81
C HIS A 36 13.32 18.09 -15.45
N LEU A 37 12.87 17.98 -14.19
CA LEU A 37 11.87 17.00 -13.78
C LEU A 37 10.56 17.18 -14.57
N LEU A 38 10.04 18.41 -14.65
CA LEU A 38 8.83 18.71 -15.41
C LEU A 38 8.99 18.41 -16.90
N ALA A 39 10.15 18.72 -17.49
CA ALA A 39 10.46 18.37 -18.87
C ALA A 39 10.53 16.85 -19.07
N THR A 40 11.13 16.10 -18.15
CA THR A 40 11.15 14.62 -18.23
C THR A 40 9.76 14.02 -18.08
N ARG A 41 8.90 14.57 -17.21
CA ARG A 41 7.50 14.13 -17.08
C ARG A 41 6.70 14.44 -18.33
N ALA A 42 6.89 15.60 -18.94
CA ALA A 42 6.23 15.97 -20.20
C ALA A 42 6.72 15.10 -21.37
N ALA A 43 8.02 14.82 -21.44
CA ALA A 43 8.63 13.99 -22.47
C ALA A 43 8.29 12.49 -22.31
N ALA A 44 8.00 12.03 -21.09
CA ALA A 44 7.54 10.67 -20.84
C ALA A 44 6.17 10.38 -21.48
N GLY A 45 5.43 11.40 -21.92
CA GLY A 45 4.08 11.27 -22.48
C GLY A 45 3.11 10.59 -21.52
N GLU A 46 1.88 10.35 -21.96
CA GLU A 46 0.97 9.35 -21.35
C GLU A 46 1.51 7.93 -21.64
N GLY A 47 2.78 7.67 -21.29
CA GLY A 47 3.33 6.32 -21.32
C GLY A 47 2.46 5.48 -20.40
N SER A 48 1.81 4.46 -20.99
CA SER A 48 0.85 3.55 -20.36
C SER A 48 1.10 3.45 -18.85
N ASP A 49 0.28 4.13 -18.07
CA ASP A 49 0.38 4.04 -16.62
C ASP A 49 0.16 2.57 -16.27
N ILE A 50 1.27 1.90 -15.93
CA ILE A 50 1.34 0.46 -15.67
C ILE A 50 0.37 0.05 -14.55
N LEU A 51 -0.16 1.04 -13.83
CA LEU A 51 -1.05 0.95 -12.69
C LEU A 51 -2.51 1.36 -12.99
N THR A 52 -2.80 2.00 -14.13
CA THR A 52 -4.18 2.36 -14.48
C THR A 52 -4.95 1.11 -14.94
N GLY A 53 -6.13 0.87 -14.35
CA GLY A 53 -7.01 -0.26 -14.70
C GLY A 53 -6.74 -1.57 -13.92
N LYS A 54 -5.90 -1.54 -12.88
CA LYS A 54 -5.68 -2.70 -11.99
C LYS A 54 -6.39 -2.49 -10.66
N SER A 55 -7.38 -3.33 -10.36
CA SER A 55 -7.98 -3.45 -9.03
C SER A 55 -7.28 -4.56 -8.25
N VAL A 56 -6.71 -4.23 -7.09
CA VAL A 56 -6.10 -5.22 -6.18
C VAL A 56 -7.01 -5.41 -4.97
N VAL A 57 -7.50 -6.64 -4.77
CA VAL A 57 -8.23 -7.02 -3.56
C VAL A 57 -7.23 -7.61 -2.57
N MET A 58 -6.92 -6.87 -1.51
CA MET A 58 -6.05 -7.33 -0.44
C MET A 58 -6.90 -8.00 0.65
N LEU A 59 -6.89 -9.33 0.69
CA LEU A 59 -7.55 -10.10 1.75
C LEU A 59 -6.58 -10.28 2.92
N ASN A 60 -6.77 -9.49 3.97
CA ASN A 60 -5.96 -9.60 5.18
C ASN A 60 -6.55 -10.69 6.11
N LEU A 61 -5.95 -11.88 6.08
CA LEU A 61 -6.31 -13.00 6.95
C LEU A 61 -5.43 -13.03 8.22
N GLN A 62 -5.28 -11.89 8.89
CA GLN A 62 -4.64 -11.87 10.21
C GLN A 62 -5.46 -12.75 11.17
N GLY A 63 -4.84 -13.83 11.66
CA GLY A 63 -5.46 -14.79 12.58
C GLY A 63 -5.60 -16.21 12.03
N GLY A 64 -5.25 -16.46 10.77
CA GLY A 64 -5.34 -17.80 10.16
C GLY A 64 -6.76 -18.16 9.69
N PRO A 65 -6.98 -19.41 9.24
CA PRO A 65 -8.27 -19.83 8.72
C PRO A 65 -9.34 -19.84 9.83
N THR A 66 -10.58 -19.53 9.47
CA THR A 66 -11.69 -19.49 10.44
C THR A 66 -11.96 -20.89 10.99
N HIS A 67 -12.58 -20.97 12.18
CA HIS A 67 -13.02 -22.24 12.75
C HIS A 67 -13.99 -23.00 11.82
N ILE A 68 -14.80 -22.24 11.07
CA ILE A 68 -15.76 -22.79 10.11
C ILE A 68 -15.03 -23.43 8.93
N GLU A 69 -13.95 -22.84 8.41
CA GLU A 69 -13.18 -23.46 7.31
C GLU A 69 -12.28 -24.62 7.75
N THR A 70 -12.21 -24.90 9.06
CA THR A 70 -11.27 -25.86 9.63
C THR A 70 -11.96 -27.02 10.33
N PHE A 71 -12.41 -26.84 11.56
CA PHE A 71 -12.84 -27.97 12.41
C PHE A 71 -14.35 -28.18 12.45
N ASP A 72 -15.14 -27.19 12.01
CA ASP A 72 -16.60 -27.28 12.00
C ASP A 72 -17.19 -26.61 10.75
N PRO A 73 -17.16 -27.30 9.59
CA PRO A 73 -17.60 -26.76 8.30
C PRO A 73 -19.10 -26.46 8.22
N LYS A 74 -19.90 -26.89 9.20
CA LYS A 74 -21.34 -26.64 9.28
C LYS A 74 -22.06 -26.82 7.93
N MET A 75 -21.81 -27.91 7.21
CA MET A 75 -22.33 -28.07 5.84
C MET A 75 -23.87 -28.11 5.74
N THR A 76 -24.55 -28.35 6.86
CA THR A 76 -26.01 -28.31 7.03
C THR A 76 -26.59 -26.90 7.17
N ALA A 77 -25.75 -25.89 7.46
CA ALA A 77 -26.18 -24.51 7.54
C ALA A 77 -26.42 -23.88 6.15
N PRO A 78 -27.24 -22.83 6.05
CA PRO A 78 -27.32 -21.95 4.89
C PRO A 78 -25.95 -21.51 4.36
N GLY A 79 -25.89 -21.31 3.04
CA GLY A 79 -24.67 -21.00 2.30
C GLY A 79 -23.89 -19.78 2.80
N GLU A 80 -24.57 -18.85 3.45
CA GLU A 80 -24.00 -17.59 3.95
C GLU A 80 -23.05 -17.77 5.14
N TYR A 81 -23.16 -18.86 5.91
CA TYR A 81 -22.38 -19.06 7.14
C TYR A 81 -21.88 -20.50 7.35
N ARG A 82 -21.88 -21.32 6.30
CA ARG A 82 -21.17 -22.60 6.25
C ARG A 82 -19.81 -22.45 5.56
N ALA A 83 -18.96 -23.48 5.66
CA ALA A 83 -17.68 -23.50 4.96
C ALA A 83 -17.86 -23.34 3.44
N MET A 84 -17.02 -22.50 2.85
CA MET A 84 -17.04 -22.24 1.41
C MET A 84 -16.42 -23.40 0.63
N PHE A 85 -15.38 -24.03 1.18
CA PHE A 85 -14.60 -25.05 0.49
C PHE A 85 -15.09 -26.49 0.73
N GLY A 86 -16.16 -26.66 1.52
CA GLY A 86 -16.75 -27.96 1.81
C GLY A 86 -16.08 -28.73 2.96
N GLU A 87 -16.41 -30.01 3.07
CA GLU A 87 -15.95 -30.91 4.13
C GLU A 87 -15.27 -32.17 3.60
N THR A 88 -14.34 -32.70 4.39
CA THR A 88 -13.76 -34.04 4.27
C THR A 88 -14.38 -34.93 5.35
N LYS A 89 -14.84 -36.12 4.94
CA LYS A 89 -15.42 -37.12 5.85
C LYS A 89 -14.30 -37.89 6.54
N THR A 90 -14.47 -38.11 7.84
CA THR A 90 -13.58 -39.00 8.59
C THR A 90 -14.11 -40.43 8.55
N THR A 91 -13.32 -41.37 9.08
CA THR A 91 -13.74 -42.76 9.28
C THR A 91 -14.86 -42.87 10.32
N LEU A 92 -15.02 -41.88 11.20
CA LEU A 92 -16.09 -41.84 12.20
C LEU A 92 -17.38 -41.30 11.57
N PRO A 93 -18.50 -42.06 11.61
CA PRO A 93 -19.77 -41.61 11.07
C PRO A 93 -20.23 -40.30 11.73
N GLY A 94 -20.57 -39.31 10.91
CA GLY A 94 -21.07 -38.01 11.37
C GLY A 94 -20.00 -37.01 11.81
N VAL A 95 -18.71 -37.37 11.75
CA VAL A 95 -17.60 -36.45 12.02
C VAL A 95 -16.97 -36.03 10.69
N THR A 96 -16.93 -34.72 10.46
CA THR A 96 -16.37 -34.11 9.27
C THR A 96 -15.47 -32.94 9.63
N PHE A 97 -14.45 -32.70 8.82
CA PHE A 97 -13.54 -31.57 8.94
C PHE A 97 -13.59 -30.74 7.65
N GLY A 98 -13.01 -29.54 7.67
CA GLY A 98 -12.83 -28.73 6.47
C GLY A 98 -12.01 -29.44 5.41
N SER A 99 -12.30 -29.16 4.14
CA SER A 99 -11.68 -29.85 2.99
C SER A 99 -10.15 -29.76 2.92
N HIS A 100 -9.54 -28.81 3.63
CA HIS A 100 -8.09 -28.60 3.71
C HIS A 100 -7.35 -29.63 4.59
N PHE A 101 -8.05 -30.51 5.29
CA PHE A 101 -7.44 -31.54 6.15
C PHE A 101 -7.66 -32.97 5.63
N PRO A 102 -7.07 -33.36 4.49
CA PRO A 102 -7.27 -34.69 3.91
C PRO A 102 -6.60 -35.82 4.69
N MET A 103 -5.71 -35.51 5.65
CA MET A 103 -4.91 -36.49 6.39
C MET A 103 -5.18 -36.48 7.91
N LEU A 104 -6.22 -35.79 8.37
CA LEU A 104 -6.75 -35.85 9.74
C LEU A 104 -7.95 -36.79 9.80
#